data_AF-A0A5C7VHE8-F1
#
_entry.id   AF-A0A5C7VHE8-F1
#
_cell.length_a   1.000
_cell.length_b   1.000
_cell.length_c   1.000
_cell.angle_alpha   90.00
_cell.angle_beta   90.00
_cell.angle_gamma   90.00
#
_symmetry.space_group_name_H-M   'P 1'
#
loop_
_entity.id
_entity.type
_entity.pdbx_description
1 polymer ?
#
loop_
_entity_poly.entity_id
_entity_poly.type
_entity_poly.pdbx_seq_one_letter_code
_entity_poly.pdbx_strand_id
1 'polypeptide(L)'
;MRLTTIQLEMAIQAIRKILPLNFPADILMRGFFRENPMLGHNDRAIIAEIVFGILRHKYFLDTLAEKATPRALLLAYLAKFQGIN
;
A
#
# COMPACT_ATOMS: atom_id res chain seq x y z
N MET A 1 10.64 -6.83 -7.79
CA MET A 1 10.61 -5.39 -7.46
C MET A 1 11.67 -5.09 -6.41
N ARG A 2 12.53 -4.07 -6.58
CA ARG A 2 13.41 -3.58 -5.50
C ARG A 2 12.73 -2.42 -4.79
N LEU A 3 12.44 -2.59 -3.51
CA LEU A 3 11.83 -1.55 -2.67
C LEU A 3 12.89 -0.88 -1.80
N THR A 4 12.88 0.45 -1.75
CA THR A 4 13.68 1.21 -0.78
C THR A 4 12.96 1.27 0.56
N THR A 5 13.69 1.58 1.63
CA THR A 5 13.12 1.79 2.96
C THR A 5 12.05 2.88 2.95
N ILE A 6 12.30 3.99 2.24
CA ILE A 6 11.36 5.10 2.10
C ILE A 6 10.07 4.63 1.42
N GLN A 7 10.18 3.84 0.33
CA GLN A 7 9.00 3.30 -0.35
C GLN A 7 8.16 2.39 0.55
N LEU A 8 8.80 1.55 1.37
CA LEU A 8 8.11 0.71 2.35
C LEU A 8 7.38 1.54 3.41
N GLU A 9 8.05 2.52 4.00
CA GLU A 9 7.45 3.38 5.02
C GLU A 9 6.27 4.17 4.46
N MET A 10 6.43 4.75 3.27
CA MET A 10 5.39 5.53 2.62
C MET A 10 4.21 4.66 2.16
N ALA A 11 4.46 3.42 1.73
CA ALA A 11 3.40 2.46 1.48
C ALA A 11 2.61 2.12 2.75
N ILE A 12 3.28 1.89 3.90
CA ILE A 12 2.61 1.65 5.18
C ILE A 12 1.71 2.83 5.57
N GLN A 13 2.21 4.07 5.41
CA GLN A 13 1.44 5.27 5.69
C GLN A 13 0.24 5.42 4.74
N ALA A 14 0.43 5.18 3.45
CA ALA A 14 -0.62 5.21 2.44
C ALA A 14 -1.72 4.18 2.76
N ILE A 15 -1.35 2.94 3.08
CA ILE A 15 -2.28 1.88 3.47
C ILE A 15 -3.06 2.32 4.72
N ARG A 16 -2.39 2.83 5.76
CA ARG A 16 -3.07 3.30 6.97
C ARG A 16 -4.13 4.37 6.67
N LYS A 17 -3.83 5.29 5.77
CA LYS A 17 -4.73 6.40 5.42
C LYS A 17 -5.87 5.99 4.49
N ILE A 18 -5.60 5.11 3.53
CA ILE A 18 -6.53 4.79 2.43
C ILE A 18 -7.45 3.61 2.77
N LEU A 19 -6.94 2.61 3.51
CA LEU A 19 -7.67 1.37 3.79
C LEU A 19 -9.02 1.54 4.53
N PRO A 20 -9.22 2.56 5.39
CA PRO A 20 -10.54 2.83 5.96
C PRO A 20 -11.62 3.17 4.91
N LEU A 21 -11.21 3.57 3.69
CA LEU A 21 -12.10 3.85 2.54
C LEU A 21 -13.24 4.84 2.85
N ASN A 22 -12.98 5.86 3.67
CA ASN A 22 -13.94 6.93 3.97
C ASN A 22 -14.36 7.75 2.73
N PHE A 23 -13.57 7.68 1.67
CA PHE A 23 -13.79 8.28 0.35
C PHE A 23 -13.25 7.33 -0.74
N PRO A 24 -13.57 7.56 -2.03
CA PRO A 24 -12.97 6.81 -3.12
C PRO A 24 -11.44 6.74 -3.02
N ALA A 25 -10.89 5.53 -3.22
CA ALA A 25 -9.48 5.26 -2.98
C ALA A 25 -8.55 6.11 -3.88
N ASP A 26 -8.98 6.42 -5.10
CA ASP A 26 -8.24 7.29 -6.03
C ASP A 26 -8.18 8.75 -5.54
N ILE A 27 -9.27 9.26 -4.95
CA ILE A 27 -9.30 10.58 -4.31
C ILE A 27 -8.34 10.61 -3.12
N LEU A 28 -8.41 9.61 -2.24
CA LEU A 28 -7.53 9.51 -1.08
C LEU A 28 -6.06 9.38 -1.49
N MET A 29 -5.77 8.60 -2.53
CA MET A 29 -4.42 8.44 -3.09
C MET A 29 -3.88 9.74 -3.68
N ARG A 30 -4.69 10.46 -4.46
CA ARG A 30 -4.31 11.79 -4.98
C ARG A 30 -4.01 12.76 -3.83
N GLY A 31 -4.84 12.76 -2.78
CA GLY A 31 -4.61 13.56 -1.58
C GLY A 31 -3.31 13.20 -0.87
N PHE A 32 -3.07 11.90 -0.67
CA PHE A 32 -1.83 11.39 -0.07
C PHE A 32 -0.59 11.85 -0.84
N PHE A 33 -0.59 11.78 -2.18
CA PHE A 33 0.56 12.24 -2.98
C PHE A 33 0.73 13.76 -2.99
N ARG A 34 -0.32 14.54 -2.77
CA ARG A 34 -0.22 16.01 -2.62
C ARG A 34 0.42 16.40 -1.29
N GLU A 35 0.10 15.67 -0.23
CA GLU A 35 0.70 15.86 1.10
C GLU A 35 2.16 15.41 1.17
N ASN A 36 2.60 14.57 0.23
CA ASN A 36 3.95 14.00 0.17
C ASN A 36 4.66 14.39 -1.14
N PRO A 37 4.99 15.68 -1.35
CA PRO A 37 5.54 16.17 -2.60
C PRO A 37 6.92 15.60 -2.93
N MET A 38 7.67 15.13 -1.92
CA MET A 38 8.99 14.51 -2.09
C MET A 38 8.95 13.14 -2.79
N LEU A 39 7.77 12.52 -2.93
CA LEU A 39 7.62 11.27 -3.67
C LEU A 39 7.78 11.53 -5.17
N GLY A 40 8.79 10.90 -5.78
CA GLY A 40 9.01 10.96 -7.22
C GLY A 40 7.98 10.14 -8.00
N HIS A 41 8.04 10.22 -9.34
CA HIS A 41 7.13 9.47 -10.21
C HIS A 41 7.17 7.96 -9.96
N ASN A 42 8.37 7.39 -9.85
CA ASN A 42 8.56 5.96 -9.59
C ASN A 42 8.02 5.54 -8.21
N ASP A 43 8.25 6.34 -7.17
CA ASP A 43 7.73 6.04 -5.83
C ASP A 43 6.21 6.03 -5.81
N ARG A 44 5.58 7.01 -6.48
CA ARG A 44 4.12 7.09 -6.61
C ARG A 44 3.55 5.88 -7.35
N ALA A 45 4.20 5.45 -8.44
CA ALA A 45 3.77 4.28 -9.19
C ALA A 45 3.79 3.01 -8.32
N ILE A 46 4.91 2.77 -7.62
CA ILE A 46 5.08 1.62 -6.72
C ILE A 46 4.06 1.66 -5.56
N ILE A 47 3.92 2.80 -4.90
CA ILE A 47 2.97 2.95 -3.78
C ILE A 47 1.53 2.73 -4.26
N ALA A 48 1.18 3.26 -5.44
CA ALA A 48 -0.15 3.06 -6.02
C ALA A 48 -0.39 1.59 -6.35
N GLU A 49 0.57 0.91 -6.97
CA GLU A 49 0.50 -0.51 -7.28
C GLU A 49 0.25 -1.34 -6.01
N ILE A 50 1.01 -1.08 -4.96
CA ILE A 50 0.90 -1.77 -3.67
C ILE A 50 -0.48 -1.54 -3.05
N VAL A 51 -0.92 -0.28 -2.90
CA VAL A 51 -2.19 0.02 -2.22
C VAL A 51 -3.35 -0.56 -3.00
N PHE A 52 -3.42 -0.36 -4.32
CA PHE A 52 -4.50 -0.92 -5.12
C PHE A 52 -4.42 -2.43 -5.22
N GLY A 53 -3.21 -3.02 -5.20
CA GLY A 53 -3.03 -4.47 -5.07
C GLY A 53 -3.63 -5.01 -3.78
N ILE A 54 -3.36 -4.36 -2.65
CA ILE A 54 -3.95 -4.72 -1.35
C ILE A 54 -5.48 -4.58 -1.38
N LEU A 55 -6.01 -3.49 -1.94
CA LEU A 55 -7.46 -3.29 -2.04
C LEU A 55 -8.13 -4.38 -2.91
N ARG A 56 -7.51 -4.74 -4.04
CA ARG A 56 -8.01 -5.81 -4.94
C ARG A 56 -8.02 -7.19 -4.30
N HIS A 57 -7.11 -7.45 -3.37
CA HIS A 57 -6.96 -8.75 -2.69
C HIS A 57 -7.30 -8.70 -1.20
N LYS A 58 -8.04 -7.68 -0.75
CA LYS A 58 -8.20 -7.37 0.68
C LYS A 58 -8.74 -8.54 1.49
N TYR A 59 -9.79 -9.19 0.99
CA TYR A 59 -10.43 -10.32 1.65
C TYR A 59 -9.44 -11.48 1.87
N PHE A 60 -8.66 -11.83 0.84
CA PHE A 60 -7.66 -12.88 0.94
C PHE A 60 -6.53 -12.48 1.91
N LEU A 61 -6.02 -11.26 1.81
CA LEU A 61 -4.93 -10.78 2.68
C LEU A 61 -5.34 -10.74 4.15
N ASP A 62 -6.60 -10.44 4.45
CA ASP A 62 -7.13 -10.48 5.82
C ASP A 62 -7.10 -11.89 6.42
N THR A 63 -7.26 -12.94 5.61
CA THR A 63 -7.15 -14.32 6.09
C THR A 63 -5.73 -14.73 6.48
N LEU A 64 -4.71 -14.00 6.00
CA LEU A 64 -3.31 -14.34 6.22
C LEU A 64 -2.71 -13.69 7.47
N ALA A 65 -3.38 -12.69 8.04
CA ALA A 65 -2.88 -11.93 9.17
C ALA A 65 -3.87 -12.02 10.33
N GLU A 66 -3.40 -12.50 11.49
CA GLU A 66 -4.18 -12.50 12.74
C GLU A 66 -4.67 -11.09 13.09
N LYS A 67 -3.84 -10.07 12.79
CA LYS A 67 -4.23 -8.67 12.80
C LYS A 67 -3.82 -8.00 11.51
N ALA A 68 -4.81 -7.53 10.74
CA ALA A 68 -4.66 -6.82 9.47
C ALA A 68 -4.11 -5.39 9.64
N THR A 69 -2.94 -5.25 10.27
CA THR A 69 -2.23 -3.97 10.36
C THR A 69 -1.70 -3.57 8.98
N PRO A 70 -1.47 -2.26 8.71
CA PRO A 70 -0.93 -1.81 7.43
C PRO A 70 0.40 -2.49 7.04
N ARG A 71 1.28 -2.74 8.02
CA ARG A 71 2.55 -3.44 7.80
C ARG A 71 2.32 -4.93 7.49
N ALA A 72 1.43 -5.60 8.21
CA ALA A 72 1.10 -7.01 7.96
C ALA A 72 0.49 -7.19 6.56
N LEU A 73 -0.44 -6.32 6.16
CA LEU A 73 -1.05 -6.34 4.84
C LEU A 73 -0.04 -6.08 3.72
N LEU A 74 0.89 -5.14 3.93
CA LEU A 74 1.98 -4.90 3.00
C LEU A 74 2.84 -6.16 2.80
N LEU A 75 3.31 -6.75 3.89
CA LEU A 75 4.16 -7.95 3.84
C LEU A 75 3.43 -9.13 3.20
N ALA A 76 2.17 -9.37 3.58
CA ALA A 76 1.34 -10.42 3.00
C ALA A 76 1.14 -10.22 1.49
N TYR A 77 0.90 -8.98 1.05
CA TYR A 77 0.78 -8.65 -0.37
C TYR A 77 2.08 -8.90 -1.14
N LEU A 78 3.21 -8.43 -0.59
CA LEU A 78 4.52 -8.63 -1.21
C LEU A 78 4.87 -10.12 -1.34
N ALA A 79 4.62 -10.89 -0.29
CA ALA A 79 4.88 -12.33 -0.26
C ALA A 79 4.00 -13.11 -1.25
N LYS A 80 2.72 -12.72 -1.41
CA LYS A 80 1.78 -13.50 -2.23
C LYS A 80 1.66 -13.05 -3.68
N PHE A 81 1.83 -11.76 -3.97
CA PHE A 81 1.53 -11.21 -5.29
C PHE A 81 2.73 -10.56 -5.98
N GLN A 82 3.82 -10.27 -5.26
CA GLN A 82 5.01 -9.63 -5.84
C GLN A 82 6.21 -10.57 -5.96
N GLY A 83 5.99 -11.87 -5.69
CA GLY A 83 7.02 -12.91 -5.82
C GLY A 83 8.19 -12.73 -4.85
N ILE A 84 7.99 -12.05 -3.72
CA ILE A 84 8.98 -11.97 -2.65
C ILE A 84 8.76 -13.16 -1.71
N ASN A 85 9.13 -14.37 -2.15
CA ASN A 85 9.24 -15.57 -1.31
C ASN A 85 10.53 -16.30 -1.64
#